data_AF-L9LCF5-F1
#
_entry.id   AF-L9LCF5-F1
#
_cell.length_a   1.000
_cell.length_b   1.000
_cell.length_c   1.000
_cell.angle_alpha   90.00
_cell.angle_beta   90.00
_cell.angle_gamma   90.00
#
_symmetry.space_group_name_H-M   'P 1'
#
loop_
_entity.id
_entity.type
_entity.pdbx_description
1 polymer ?
#
loop_
_entity_poly.entity_id
_entity_poly.type
_entity_poly.pdbx_seq_one_letter_code
_entity_poly.pdbx_strand_id
1 'polypeptide(L)'
;MSDMEDDFMCDDEEDLEYSENSNSEPNVDLENQYYNSKALKEDDPKAALSSFQKVFEPEGEKGEWGFKALKQMTKINFKLTNFPEMMNRYKQLLTCIRSAVTRNYSEKSINSILDYISTSKQMDLLQEFYETTLEALKDAKNDRLWFKTNTKRGKLYLE
;
A
#
# COMPACT_ATOMS: atom_id res chain seq x y z
N MET A 1 -20.47 7.41 26.08
CA MET A 1 -21.10 7.02 24.81
C MET A 1 -20.50 7.93 23.76
N SER A 2 -19.91 7.32 22.72
CA SER A 2 -19.29 7.89 21.50
C SER A 2 -18.15 8.91 21.65
N ASP A 3 -16.93 8.42 21.92
CA ASP A 3 -15.65 9.08 21.58
C ASP A 3 -14.91 8.21 20.55
N MET A 4 -15.49 8.00 19.36
CA MET A 4 -14.90 7.14 18.32
C MET A 4 -15.03 7.76 16.92
N GLU A 5 -14.80 9.07 16.83
CA GLU A 5 -14.90 9.83 15.58
C GLU A 5 -13.78 10.87 15.38
N ASP A 6 -12.62 10.71 16.03
CA ASP A 6 -11.50 11.67 15.91
C ASP A 6 -10.12 11.00 15.73
N ASP A 7 -10.08 9.92 14.94
CA ASP A 7 -8.81 9.32 14.46
C ASP A 7 -8.64 9.52 12.93
N PHE A 8 -9.43 10.44 12.35
CA PHE A 8 -9.38 10.81 10.93
C PHE A 8 -8.49 12.04 10.69
N MET A 9 -7.39 12.16 11.44
CA MET A 9 -6.47 13.28 11.29
C MET A 9 -5.22 12.84 10.51
N CYS A 10 -5.25 13.13 9.21
CA CYS A 10 -4.08 13.42 8.36
C CYS A 10 -3.11 12.26 8.02
N ASP A 11 -3.54 11.28 7.21
CA ASP A 11 -2.63 10.51 6.31
C ASP A 11 -2.86 10.87 4.82
N ASP A 12 -3.71 11.88 4.55
CA ASP A 12 -3.66 12.65 3.30
C ASP A 12 -2.58 13.73 3.45
N GLU A 13 -1.35 13.30 3.74
CA GLU A 13 -0.20 14.03 3.21
C GLU A 13 -0.47 14.08 1.71
N GLU A 14 -0.76 15.28 1.19
CA GLU A 14 -0.87 15.54 -0.23
C GLU A 14 0.38 14.94 -0.87
N ASP A 15 0.25 13.70 -1.38
CA ASP A 15 1.27 12.99 -2.17
C ASP A 15 1.33 13.65 -3.56
N LEU A 16 1.41 14.99 -3.57
CA LEU A 16 1.90 15.83 -4.65
C LEU A 16 3.40 15.57 -4.78
N GLU A 17 3.80 14.30 -4.96
CA GLU A 17 5.09 13.99 -5.52
C GLU A 17 5.04 14.45 -6.98
N TYR A 18 5.43 15.71 -7.20
CA TYR A 18 5.85 16.16 -8.52
C TYR A 18 6.92 15.19 -8.98
N SER A 19 6.63 14.46 -10.05
CA SER A 19 7.54 13.51 -10.69
C SER A 19 8.70 14.27 -11.34
N GLU A 20 9.54 14.96 -10.57
CA GLU A 20 10.64 15.78 -11.09
C GLU A 20 11.76 14.93 -11.73
N ASN A 21 11.66 13.60 -11.70
CA ASN A 21 12.73 12.72 -12.16
C ASN A 21 12.31 11.56 -13.09
N SER A 22 11.11 11.61 -13.68
CA SER A 22 10.73 10.64 -14.72
C SER A 22 10.59 11.34 -16.07
N ASN A 23 11.52 11.08 -16.99
CA ASN A 23 11.45 11.49 -18.41
C ASN A 23 10.37 10.72 -19.21
N SER A 24 9.36 10.17 -18.53
CA SER A 24 8.22 9.49 -19.13
C SER A 24 7.09 10.50 -19.28
N GLU A 25 6.52 10.61 -20.47
CA GLU A 25 5.34 11.45 -20.70
C GLU A 25 4.27 11.14 -19.63
N PRO A 26 3.68 12.16 -18.97
CA PRO A 26 2.67 11.92 -17.97
C PRO A 26 1.51 11.20 -18.62
N ASN A 27 1.19 9.99 -18.13
CA ASN A 27 0.00 9.27 -18.56
C ASN A 27 -1.22 9.90 -17.87
N VAL A 28 -1.59 11.09 -18.35
CA VAL A 28 -2.67 11.95 -17.83
C VAL A 28 -3.98 11.18 -17.67
N ASP A 29 -4.22 10.17 -18.52
CA ASP A 29 -5.40 9.32 -18.47
C ASP A 29 -5.41 8.41 -17.23
N LEU A 30 -4.26 7.83 -16.85
CA LEU A 30 -4.14 6.99 -15.64
C LEU A 30 -4.20 7.82 -14.37
N GLU A 31 -3.59 9.01 -14.37
CA GLU A 31 -3.65 9.95 -13.25
C GLU A 31 -5.10 10.34 -12.95
N ASN A 32 -5.85 10.75 -13.98
CA ASN A 32 -7.26 11.09 -13.87
C ASN A 32 -8.09 9.90 -13.36
N GLN A 33 -7.84 8.69 -13.88
CA GLN A 33 -8.52 7.48 -13.41
C GLN A 33 -8.21 7.16 -11.95
N TYR A 34 -6.96 7.36 -11.51
CA TYR A 34 -6.55 7.14 -10.14
C TYR A 34 -7.27 8.10 -9.17
N TYR A 35 -7.29 9.40 -9.46
CA TYR A 35 -7.96 10.37 -8.59
C TYR A 35 -9.47 10.17 -8.54
N ASN A 36 -10.10 9.84 -9.68
CA ASN A 36 -11.51 9.44 -9.71
C ASN A 36 -11.77 8.21 -8.82
N SER A 37 -10.87 7.23 -8.85
CA SER A 37 -10.95 6.04 -7.99
C SER A 37 -10.77 6.38 -6.51
N LYS A 38 -9.87 7.33 -6.20
CA LYS A 38 -9.62 7.79 -4.83
C LYS A 38 -10.83 8.51 -4.23
N ALA A 39 -11.54 9.31 -5.03
CA ALA A 39 -12.77 9.99 -4.61
C ALA A 39 -13.86 9.00 -4.18
N LEU A 40 -13.95 7.84 -4.83
CA LEU A 40 -14.94 6.80 -4.51
C LEU A 40 -14.66 6.02 -3.22
N LYS A 41 -13.47 6.18 -2.61
CA LYS A 41 -13.01 5.34 -1.49
C LYS A 41 -13.91 5.45 -0.24
N GLU A 42 -14.46 6.64 0.02
CA GLU A 42 -15.30 6.88 1.19
C GLU A 42 -16.77 6.52 0.94
N ASP A 43 -17.28 6.79 -0.27
CA ASP A 43 -18.69 6.56 -0.63
C ASP A 43 -18.99 5.10 -0.99
N ASP A 44 -18.16 4.50 -1.85
CA ASP A 44 -18.32 3.11 -2.29
C ASP A 44 -16.94 2.42 -2.42
N PRO A 45 -16.44 1.84 -1.33
CA PRO A 45 -15.15 1.15 -1.31
C PRO A 45 -15.06 -0.01 -2.31
N LYS A 46 -16.18 -0.66 -2.66
CA LYS A 46 -16.19 -1.78 -3.61
C LYS A 46 -16.09 -1.28 -5.06
N ALA A 47 -16.80 -0.20 -5.38
CA ALA A 47 -16.65 0.47 -6.67
C ALA A 47 -15.24 1.04 -6.83
N ALA A 48 -14.68 1.64 -5.77
CA ALA A 48 -13.30 2.11 -5.75
C ALA A 48 -12.31 0.98 -6.07
N LEU A 49 -12.45 -0.21 -5.48
CA LEU A 49 -11.61 -1.38 -5.80
C LEU A 49 -11.67 -1.76 -7.28
N SER A 50 -12.88 -1.79 -7.86
CA SER A 50 -13.05 -2.08 -9.29
C SER A 50 -12.45 -1.00 -10.19
N SER A 51 -12.48 0.26 -9.74
CA SER A 51 -11.88 1.37 -10.46
C SER A 51 -10.35 1.34 -10.38
N PHE A 52 -9.77 1.07 -9.20
CA PHE A 52 -8.32 0.88 -9.05
C PHE A 52 -7.79 -0.34 -9.81
N GLN A 53 -8.58 -1.41 -9.92
CA GLN A 53 -8.24 -2.56 -10.76
C GLN A 53 -8.04 -2.15 -12.22
N LYS A 54 -8.85 -1.23 -12.74
CA LYS A 54 -8.70 -0.69 -14.11
C LYS A 54 -7.47 0.18 -14.28
N VAL A 55 -6.98 0.82 -13.22
CA VAL A 55 -5.69 1.54 -13.25
C VAL A 55 -4.52 0.55 -13.28
N PHE A 56 -4.68 -0.62 -12.65
CA PHE A 56 -3.66 -1.65 -12.57
C PHE A 56 -3.54 -2.52 -13.84
N GLU A 57 -4.66 -2.92 -14.47
CA GLU A 57 -4.68 -3.80 -15.65
C GLU A 57 -3.91 -3.33 -16.90
N PRO A 58 -3.90 -2.04 -17.29
CA PRO A 58 -3.27 -1.60 -18.53
C PRO A 58 -1.73 -1.52 -18.44
N GLU A 59 -1.15 -1.50 -17.24
CA GLU A 59 0.29 -1.45 -17.02
C GLU A 59 0.91 -2.85 -17.16
N GLY A 60 1.15 -3.29 -18.41
CA GLY A 60 1.91 -4.51 -18.71
C GLY A 60 3.33 -4.51 -18.11
N GLU A 61 3.87 -3.32 -17.82
CA GLU A 61 4.99 -3.11 -16.91
C GLU A 61 4.49 -2.33 -15.70
N LYS A 62 4.73 -2.86 -14.49
CA LYS A 62 4.36 -2.26 -13.21
C LYS A 62 4.88 -0.82 -13.14
N GLY A 63 4.02 0.16 -13.36
CA GLY A 63 4.34 1.58 -13.31
C GLY A 63 3.98 2.18 -11.95
N GLU A 64 4.22 3.48 -11.83
CA GLU A 64 4.00 4.23 -10.59
C GLU A 64 2.50 4.27 -10.22
N TRP A 65 1.62 4.43 -11.21
CA TRP A 65 0.17 4.50 -10.98
C TRP A 65 -0.41 3.15 -10.55
N GLY A 66 0.04 2.05 -11.16
CA GLY A 66 -0.29 0.70 -10.70
C GLY A 66 0.19 0.44 -9.27
N PHE A 67 1.38 0.93 -8.90
CA PHE A 67 1.87 0.84 -7.52
C PHE A 67 1.00 1.63 -6.54
N LYS A 68 0.65 2.88 -6.87
CA LYS A 68 -0.26 3.71 -6.07
C LYS A 68 -1.65 3.07 -5.93
N ALA A 69 -2.18 2.49 -7.01
CA ALA A 69 -3.45 1.76 -7.01
C ALA A 69 -3.40 0.54 -6.08
N LEU A 70 -2.36 -0.31 -6.17
CA LEU A 70 -2.19 -1.47 -5.29
C LEU A 70 -2.12 -1.10 -3.81
N LYS A 71 -1.46 0.03 -3.47
CA LYS A 71 -1.41 0.56 -2.10
C LYS A 71 -2.82 0.88 -1.60
N GLN A 72 -3.62 1.60 -2.39
CA GLN A 72 -5.01 1.93 -2.02
C GLN A 72 -5.89 0.68 -1.93
N MET A 73 -5.78 -0.25 -2.89
CA MET A 73 -6.54 -1.51 -2.86
C MET A 73 -6.23 -2.34 -1.62
N THR A 74 -4.97 -2.36 -1.16
CA THR A 74 -4.56 -3.05 0.08
C THR A 74 -5.25 -2.41 1.29
N LYS A 75 -5.19 -1.07 1.43
CA LYS A 75 -5.86 -0.34 2.52
C LYS A 75 -7.38 -0.55 2.51
N ILE A 76 -8.02 -0.51 1.34
CA ILE A 76 -9.47 -0.71 1.21
C ILE A 76 -9.88 -2.13 1.58
N ASN A 77 -9.16 -3.16 1.11
CA ASN A 77 -9.48 -4.54 1.47
C ASN A 77 -9.31 -4.80 2.98
N PHE A 78 -8.35 -4.13 3.62
CA PHE A 78 -8.23 -4.16 5.08
C PHE A 78 -9.46 -3.53 5.78
N LYS A 79 -9.91 -2.34 5.34
CA LYS A 79 -11.14 -1.68 5.83
C LYS A 79 -12.39 -2.56 5.65
N LEU A 80 -12.45 -3.31 4.54
CA LEU A 80 -13.54 -4.26 4.24
C LEU A 80 -13.38 -5.62 4.93
N THR A 81 -12.35 -5.83 5.75
CA THR A 81 -12.02 -7.12 6.41
C THR A 81 -11.81 -8.28 5.43
N ASN A 82 -11.50 -7.98 4.17
CA ASN A 82 -11.19 -8.98 3.14
C ASN A 82 -9.70 -9.30 3.14
N PHE A 83 -9.24 -9.98 4.19
CA PHE A 83 -7.82 -10.26 4.41
C PHE A 83 -7.14 -11.12 3.32
N PRO A 84 -7.78 -12.15 2.75
CA PRO A 84 -7.17 -12.94 1.68
C PRO A 84 -6.85 -12.09 0.44
N GLU A 85 -7.79 -11.25 0.02
CA GLU A 85 -7.59 -10.39 -1.14
C GLU A 85 -6.59 -9.27 -0.83
N MET A 86 -6.65 -8.70 0.38
CA MET A 86 -5.66 -7.74 0.86
C MET A 86 -4.23 -8.28 0.74
N MET A 87 -4.01 -9.52 1.19
CA MET A 87 -2.70 -10.17 1.11
C MET A 87 -2.26 -10.41 -0.34
N ASN A 88 -3.18 -10.78 -1.22
CA ASN A 88 -2.89 -10.94 -2.65
C ASN A 88 -2.42 -9.61 -3.28
N ARG A 89 -3.13 -8.51 -3.02
CA ARG A 89 -2.73 -7.16 -3.50
C ARG A 89 -1.41 -6.70 -2.92
N TYR A 90 -1.16 -7.01 -1.65
CA TYR A 90 0.11 -6.67 -1.02
C TYR A 90 1.29 -7.45 -1.61
N LYS A 91 1.14 -8.75 -1.87
CA LYS A 91 2.14 -9.56 -2.56
C LYS A 91 2.44 -8.99 -3.96
N GLN A 92 1.42 -8.57 -4.70
CA GLN A 92 1.61 -7.88 -5.98
C GLN A 92 2.41 -6.58 -5.81
N LEU A 93 2.08 -5.74 -4.84
CA LEU A 93 2.80 -4.51 -4.53
C LEU A 93 4.28 -4.77 -4.24
N LEU A 94 4.59 -5.79 -3.43
CA LEU A 94 5.96 -6.17 -3.10
C LEU A 94 6.77 -6.60 -4.33
N THR A 95 6.13 -7.18 -5.34
CA THR A 95 6.82 -7.50 -6.59
C THR A 95 7.14 -6.28 -7.47
N CYS A 96 6.56 -5.11 -7.16
CA CYS A 96 6.76 -3.85 -7.87
C CYS A 96 7.89 -3.00 -7.26
N ILE A 97 8.31 -3.26 -6.02
CA ILE A 97 9.28 -2.41 -5.29
C ILE A 97 10.67 -2.34 -5.92
N ARG A 98 11.01 -3.30 -6.79
CA ARG A 98 12.32 -3.36 -7.47
C ARG A 98 12.35 -2.57 -8.78
N SER A 99 11.21 -2.38 -9.43
CA SER A 99 11.15 -1.94 -10.83
C SER A 99 10.23 -0.75 -11.07
N ALA A 100 9.10 -0.67 -10.35
CA ALA A 100 8.04 0.28 -10.64
C ALA A 100 8.26 1.67 -10.04
N VAL A 101 8.96 1.71 -8.91
CA VAL A 101 9.08 2.91 -8.08
C VAL A 101 10.47 3.01 -7.47
N THR A 102 10.84 4.20 -7.01
CA THR A 102 12.09 4.40 -6.31
C THR A 102 12.11 3.62 -4.98
N ARG A 103 13.32 3.27 -4.52
CA ARG A 103 13.51 2.61 -3.22
C ARG A 103 12.94 3.42 -2.06
N ASN A 104 13.11 4.75 -2.07
CA ASN A 104 12.59 5.60 -1.00
C ASN A 104 11.06 5.62 -0.99
N TYR A 105 10.42 5.68 -2.16
CA TYR A 105 8.96 5.70 -2.24
C TYR A 105 8.35 4.36 -1.82
N SER A 106 8.93 3.24 -2.26
CA SER A 106 8.51 1.91 -1.81
C SER A 106 8.71 1.73 -0.30
N GLU A 107 9.82 2.22 0.27
CA GLU A 107 10.04 2.16 1.72
C GLU A 107 8.97 2.94 2.52
N LYS A 108 8.66 4.18 2.11
CA LYS A 108 7.59 4.97 2.73
C LYS A 108 6.25 4.25 2.63
N SER A 109 5.92 3.73 1.45
CA SER A 109 4.65 3.05 1.20
C SER A 109 4.49 1.77 2.02
N ILE A 110 5.53 0.93 2.12
CA ILE A 110 5.52 -0.27 2.97
C ILE A 110 5.34 0.12 4.45
N ASN A 111 6.04 1.15 4.94
CA ASN A 111 5.87 1.59 6.32
C ASN A 111 4.43 2.07 6.60
N SER A 112 3.87 2.90 5.73
CA SER A 112 2.48 3.38 5.87
C SER A 112 1.48 2.21 5.92
N ILE A 113 1.66 1.17 5.08
CA ILE A 113 0.80 -0.02 5.10
C ILE A 113 1.00 -0.83 6.39
N LEU A 114 2.24 -1.05 6.81
CA LEU A 114 2.55 -1.78 8.05
C LEU A 114 1.98 -1.07 9.27
N ASP A 115 2.09 0.25 9.35
CA ASP A 115 1.55 1.05 10.44
C ASP A 115 0.03 0.97 10.45
N TYR A 116 -0.62 1.07 9.28
CA TYR A 116 -2.07 0.91 9.16
C TYR A 116 -2.56 -0.48 9.62
N ILE A 117 -1.90 -1.55 9.18
CA ILE A 117 -2.32 -2.92 9.51
C ILE A 117 -1.96 -3.28 10.95
N SER A 118 -0.92 -2.68 11.53
CA SER A 118 -0.53 -2.92 12.93
C SER A 118 -1.61 -2.56 13.95
N THR A 119 -2.62 -1.80 13.55
CA THR A 119 -3.83 -1.53 14.35
C THR A 119 -4.78 -2.73 14.46
N SER A 120 -4.58 -3.76 13.63
CA SER A 120 -5.36 -5.00 13.64
C SER A 120 -5.16 -5.80 14.92
N LYS A 121 -6.22 -6.46 15.38
CA LYS A 121 -6.14 -7.45 16.48
C LYS A 121 -5.86 -8.87 16.00
N GLN A 122 -5.77 -9.09 14.68
CA GLN A 122 -5.53 -10.42 14.13
C GLN A 122 -4.03 -10.72 14.07
N MET A 123 -3.54 -11.47 15.07
CA MET A 123 -2.11 -11.82 15.18
C MET A 123 -1.62 -12.66 13.99
N ASP A 124 -2.39 -13.66 13.56
CA ASP A 124 -2.01 -14.53 12.43
C ASP A 124 -1.83 -13.72 11.14
N LEU A 125 -2.72 -12.74 10.91
CA LEU A 125 -2.63 -11.84 9.76
C LEU A 125 -1.37 -10.98 9.84
N LEU A 126 -1.11 -10.38 11.00
CA LEU A 126 0.07 -9.54 11.22
C LEU A 126 1.35 -10.33 11.00
N GLN A 127 1.41 -11.56 11.51
CA GLN A 127 2.53 -12.45 11.33
C GLN A 127 2.79 -12.73 9.85
N GLU A 128 1.76 -13.17 9.09
CA GLU A 128 1.90 -13.42 7.65
C GLU A 128 2.38 -12.15 6.91
N PHE A 129 1.85 -10.99 7.30
CA PHE A 129 2.19 -9.72 6.67
C PHE A 129 3.66 -9.34 6.92
N TYR A 130 4.13 -9.43 8.16
CA TYR A 130 5.53 -9.17 8.49
C TYR A 130 6.48 -10.17 7.81
N GLU A 131 6.14 -11.46 7.80
CA GLU A 131 6.95 -12.50 7.15
C GLU A 131 7.08 -12.26 5.65
N THR A 132 5.95 -12.04 4.96
CA THR A 132 5.93 -11.75 3.52
C THR A 132 6.73 -10.49 3.19
N THR A 133 6.62 -9.44 4.03
CA THR A 133 7.37 -8.20 3.86
C THR A 133 8.88 -8.43 4.02
N LEU A 134 9.29 -9.17 5.06
CA LEU A 134 10.70 -9.44 5.33
C LEU A 134 11.34 -10.28 4.23
N GLU A 135 10.62 -11.24 3.66
CA GLU A 135 11.09 -12.03 2.53
C GLU A 135 11.35 -11.13 1.32
N ALA A 136 10.36 -10.32 0.92
CA ALA A 136 10.51 -9.39 -0.21
C ALA A 136 11.63 -8.35 -0.01
N LEU A 137 11.80 -7.84 1.21
CA LEU A 137 12.85 -6.86 1.52
C LEU A 137 14.26 -7.44 1.53
N LYS A 138 14.40 -8.70 1.99
CA LYS A 138 15.67 -9.44 1.91
C LYS A 138 16.08 -9.60 0.45
N ASP A 139 15.11 -9.95 -0.36
CA ASP A 139 15.20 -10.09 -1.79
C ASP A 139 15.56 -8.77 -2.50
N ALA A 140 15.00 -7.65 -2.05
CA ALA A 140 15.31 -6.31 -2.55
C ALA A 140 16.64 -5.73 -2.01
N LYS A 141 17.40 -6.48 -1.19
CA LYS A 141 18.61 -6.03 -0.48
C LYS A 141 18.39 -4.73 0.30
N ASN A 142 17.24 -4.64 0.96
CA ASN A 142 16.85 -3.47 1.73
C ASN A 142 17.06 -3.66 3.24
N ASP A 143 18.33 -3.74 3.64
CA ASP A 143 18.72 -4.09 5.02
C ASP A 143 18.15 -3.14 6.07
N ARG A 144 18.06 -1.85 5.76
CA ARG A 144 17.54 -0.82 6.69
C ARG A 144 16.06 -1.05 7.01
N LEU A 145 15.22 -1.16 5.99
CA LEU A 145 13.79 -1.38 6.20
C LEU A 145 13.52 -2.78 6.72
N TRP A 146 14.30 -3.77 6.27
CA TRP A 146 14.23 -5.14 6.77
C TRP A 146 14.47 -5.18 8.28
N PHE A 147 15.52 -4.52 8.77
CA PHE A 147 15.84 -4.48 10.21
C PHE A 147 14.74 -3.82 11.05
N LYS A 148 14.20 -2.68 10.58
CA LYS A 148 13.07 -2.01 11.25
C LYS A 148 11.84 -2.90 11.32
N THR A 149 11.49 -3.54 10.20
CA THR A 149 10.34 -4.45 10.09
C THR A 149 10.52 -5.66 11.01
N ASN A 150 11.73 -6.23 11.07
CA ASN A 150 12.02 -7.37 11.92
C ASN A 150 11.93 -7.01 13.41
N THR A 151 12.33 -5.79 13.77
CA THR A 151 12.16 -5.26 15.14
C THR A 151 10.69 -5.12 15.51
N LYS A 152 9.84 -4.60 14.60
CA LYS A 152 8.38 -4.51 14.82
C LYS A 152 7.76 -5.90 15.01
N ARG A 153 8.11 -6.88 14.16
CA ARG A 153 7.67 -8.27 14.31
C ARG A 153 8.12 -8.88 15.65
N GLY A 154 9.35 -8.60 16.08
CA GLY A 154 9.85 -9.08 17.38
C GLY A 154 9.06 -8.56 18.57
N LYS A 155 8.59 -7.30 18.53
CA LYS A 155 7.70 -6.74 19.57
C LYS A 155 6.36 -7.45 19.61
N LEU A 156 5.80 -7.78 18.44
CA LEU A 156 4.54 -8.51 18.34
C LEU A 156 4.57 -9.90 19.00
N TYR A 157 5.73 -10.58 19.01
CA TYR A 157 5.89 -11.86 19.71
C TYR A 157 6.09 -11.73 21.23
N LEU A 158 6.32 -10.51 21.72
CA LEU A 158 6.62 -10.22 23.12
C LEU A 158 5.36 -9.72 23.87
N GLU A 159 4.36 -9.25 23.13
CA GLU A 159 3.02 -8.90 23.60
C GLU A 159 2.10 -10.13 23.66
#